data_AF-A0A497QNH5-F1
#
_entry.id   AF-A0A497QNH5-F1
#
_cell.length_a   1.000
_cell.length_b   1.000
_cell.length_c   1.000
_cell.angle_alpha   90.00
_cell.angle_beta   90.00
_cell.angle_gamma   90.00
#
_symmetry.space_group_name_H-M   'P 1'
#
loop_
_entity.id
_entity.type
_entity.pdbx_description
1 polymer ?
#
loop_
_entity_poly.entity_id
_entity_poly.type
_entity_poly.pdbx_seq_one_letter_code
_entity_poly.pdbx_strand_id
1 'polypeptide(L)'
;MSVELVSFSELKNVLGLEGDTIDEYPALAIIREGVTSAIEEFIGRELTQKEREETIYVGKTFTSMIYLKALPVHSVSSIIIDSWGEEITLSDSDFQIVKYGVELLSSINRSKVKVTYTGGLIDEDVSARLNRAALLQTIYEFQTKEHIGATSVYTDGGSVSTPELGLLKEIQRMLTSEIHPLKW
;
A
#
# COMPACT_ATOMS: atom_id res chain seq x y z
N MET A 1 -4.24 13.49 3.33
CA MET A 1 -5.42 13.14 2.51
C MET A 1 -5.24 11.70 2.09
N SER A 2 -6.25 10.83 2.22
CA SER A 2 -6.16 9.44 1.75
C SER A 2 -6.18 9.43 0.23
N VAL A 3 -5.30 8.66 -0.40
CA VAL A 3 -5.32 8.48 -1.86
C VAL A 3 -6.58 7.71 -2.22
N GLU A 4 -7.41 8.29 -3.09
CA GLU A 4 -8.61 7.63 -3.58
C GLU A 4 -8.27 6.84 -4.85
N LEU A 5 -8.01 5.53 -4.70
CA LEU A 5 -7.68 4.66 -5.84
C LEU A 5 -8.85 4.47 -6.82
N VAL A 6 -10.09 4.63 -6.34
CA VAL A 6 -11.29 4.47 -7.15
C VAL A 6 -12.29 5.55 -6.78
N SER A 7 -12.63 6.38 -7.76
CA SER A 7 -13.63 7.43 -7.54
C SER A 7 -15.03 6.82 -7.47
N PHE A 8 -15.89 7.37 -6.60
CA PHE A 8 -17.30 6.97 -6.57
C PHE A 8 -17.99 7.17 -7.92
N SER A 9 -17.59 8.19 -8.69
CA SER A 9 -18.15 8.47 -10.02
C SER A 9 -17.94 7.32 -11.01
N GLU A 10 -16.77 6.68 -10.99
CA GLU A 10 -16.47 5.53 -11.85
C GLU A 10 -17.26 4.30 -11.41
N LEU A 11 -17.34 4.06 -10.09
CA LEU A 11 -18.13 2.95 -9.55
C LEU A 11 -19.62 3.10 -9.88
N LYS A 12 -20.17 4.31 -9.71
CA LYS A 12 -21.56 4.65 -10.04
C LYS A 12 -21.88 4.32 -11.50
N ASN A 13 -21.02 4.76 -12.42
CA ASN A 13 -21.21 4.54 -13.85
C ASN A 13 -21.13 3.06 -14.24
N VAL A 14 -20.22 2.29 -13.63
CA VAL A 14 -20.03 0.87 -14.00
C VAL A 14 -21.07 -0.04 -13.35
N LEU A 15 -21.45 0.24 -12.11
CA LEU A 15 -22.44 -0.54 -11.37
C LEU A 15 -23.90 -0.12 -11.65
N GLY A 16 -24.10 1.01 -12.35
CA GLY A 16 -25.43 1.53 -12.65
C GLY A 16 -26.18 2.01 -11.41
N LEU A 17 -25.46 2.61 -10.44
CA LEU A 17 -26.06 3.11 -9.20
C LEU A 17 -26.79 4.43 -9.46
N GLU A 18 -27.95 4.61 -8.82
CA GLU A 18 -28.75 5.83 -8.97
C GLU A 18 -28.31 6.92 -7.99
N GLY A 19 -27.87 6.53 -6.78
CA GLY A 19 -27.51 7.44 -5.71
C GLY A 19 -26.34 8.36 -6.05
N ASP A 20 -26.39 9.58 -5.52
CA ASP A 20 -25.41 10.64 -5.83
C ASP A 20 -24.23 10.65 -4.88
N THR A 21 -24.36 9.99 -3.72
CA THR A 21 -23.32 9.93 -2.69
C THR A 21 -22.95 8.51 -2.31
N ILE A 22 -21.69 8.31 -1.89
CA ILE A 22 -21.21 6.99 -1.42
C ILE A 22 -21.90 6.56 -0.12
N ASP A 23 -22.37 7.53 0.67
CA ASP A 23 -23.08 7.30 1.94
C ASP A 23 -24.40 6.55 1.77
N GLU A 24 -25.00 6.61 0.57
CA GLU A 24 -26.18 5.83 0.21
C GLU A 24 -25.85 4.33 0.02
N TYR A 25 -24.56 3.99 -0.10
CA TYR A 25 -24.05 2.63 -0.30
C TYR A 25 -22.96 2.28 0.72
N PRO A 26 -23.30 2.13 2.02
CA PRO A 26 -22.31 1.90 3.08
C PRO A 26 -21.48 0.62 2.86
N ALA A 27 -22.07 -0.43 2.27
CA ALA A 27 -21.34 -1.65 1.92
C ALA A 27 -20.25 -1.39 0.86
N LEU A 28 -20.50 -0.48 -0.10
CA LEU A 28 -19.52 -0.12 -1.12
C LEU A 28 -18.34 0.65 -0.52
N ALA A 29 -18.60 1.54 0.44
CA ALA A 29 -17.56 2.26 1.16
C ALA A 29 -16.61 1.30 1.90
N ILE A 30 -17.17 0.34 2.64
CA ILE A 30 -16.39 -0.68 3.38
C ILE A 30 -15.56 -1.54 2.41
N ILE A 31 -16.17 -2.00 1.32
CA ILE A 31 -15.47 -2.81 0.30
C ILE A 31 -14.33 -2.02 -0.33
N ARG A 32 -14.56 -0.74 -0.68
CA ARG A 32 -13.52 0.12 -1.27
C ARG A 32 -12.31 0.27 -0.35
N GLU A 33 -12.53 0.50 0.94
CA GLU A 33 -11.46 0.58 1.94
C GLU A 33 -10.75 -0.77 2.13
N GLY A 34 -11.50 -1.87 2.17
CA GLY A 34 -10.95 -3.22 2.26
C GLY A 34 -10.08 -3.58 1.05
N VAL A 35 -10.52 -3.26 -0.16
CA VAL A 35 -9.74 -3.48 -1.40
C VAL A 35 -8.46 -2.66 -1.40
N THR A 36 -8.53 -1.39 -0.99
CA THR A 36 -7.34 -0.53 -0.87
C THR A 36 -6.31 -1.16 0.08
N SER A 37 -6.77 -1.59 1.25
CA SER A 37 -5.91 -2.25 2.25
C SER A 37 -5.30 -3.55 1.72
N ALA A 38 -6.09 -4.39 1.03
CA ALA A 38 -5.61 -5.63 0.43
C ALA A 38 -4.58 -5.37 -0.68
N ILE A 39 -4.75 -4.30 -1.47
CA ILE A 39 -3.77 -3.88 -2.48
C ILE A 39 -2.47 -3.43 -1.80
N GLU A 40 -2.53 -2.59 -0.77
CA GLU A 40 -1.37 -2.12 -0.01
C GLU A 40 -0.57 -3.30 0.58
N GLU A 41 -1.26 -4.28 1.17
CA GLU A 41 -0.64 -5.51 1.69
C GLU A 41 0.00 -6.34 0.57
N PHE A 42 -0.69 -6.50 -0.56
CA PHE A 42 -0.17 -7.27 -1.69
C PHE A 42 1.05 -6.61 -2.34
N ILE A 43 1.09 -5.30 -2.49
CA ILE A 43 2.27 -4.62 -3.04
C ILE A 43 3.37 -4.42 -1.98
N GLY A 44 3.02 -4.50 -0.69
CA GLY A 44 3.94 -4.25 0.42
C GLY A 44 4.34 -2.79 0.52
N ARG A 45 3.43 -1.87 0.18
CA ARG A 45 3.64 -0.41 0.22
C ARG A 45 2.45 0.28 0.82
N GLU A 46 2.70 1.39 1.49
CA GLU A 46 1.62 2.31 1.88
C GLU A 46 1.45 3.38 0.79
N LEU A 47 0.24 3.48 0.24
CA LEU A 47 -0.06 4.37 -0.88
C LEU A 47 -0.43 5.76 -0.40
N THR A 48 -1.03 5.87 0.79
CA THR A 48 -1.46 7.18 1.33
C THR A 48 -0.27 8.11 1.58
N GLN A 49 -0.31 9.34 1.06
CA GLN A 49 0.68 10.35 1.39
C GLN A 49 0.45 10.90 2.81
N LYS A 50 1.40 10.64 3.71
CA LYS A 50 1.45 11.19 5.07
C LYS A 50 2.87 11.20 5.59
N GLU A 51 3.14 12.09 6.55
CA GLU A 51 4.36 12.04 7.34
C GLU A 51 4.33 10.79 8.25
N ARG A 52 5.46 10.11 8.32
CA ARG A 52 5.63 8.86 9.06
C ARG A 52 6.93 8.86 9.82
N GLU A 53 6.91 8.16 10.94
CA GLU A 53 8.09 7.80 11.68
C GLU A 53 8.28 6.28 11.61
N GLU A 54 9.38 5.83 11.04
CA GLU A 54 9.74 4.42 10.97
C GLU A 54 11.02 4.14 11.74
N THR A 55 10.98 3.10 12.57
CA THR A 55 12.15 2.58 13.27
C THR A 55 12.56 1.26 12.63
N ILE A 56 13.78 1.22 12.11
CA ILE A 56 14.36 0.09 11.39
C ILE A 56 15.58 -0.41 12.16
N TYR A 57 15.62 -1.72 12.40
CA TYR A 57 16.76 -2.36 13.06
C TYR A 57 17.69 -2.97 12.02
N VAL A 58 18.90 -2.44 11.94
CA VAL A 58 19.92 -2.96 11.03
C VAL A 58 20.65 -4.12 11.70
N GLY A 59 20.73 -5.24 10.98
CA GLY A 59 21.38 -6.46 11.45
C GLY A 59 22.91 -6.38 11.51
N LYS A 60 23.56 -7.55 11.55
CA LYS A 60 25.03 -7.65 11.63
C LYS A 60 25.75 -7.30 10.32
N THR A 61 25.05 -7.37 9.19
CA THR A 61 25.60 -7.07 7.87
C THR A 61 25.60 -5.55 7.65
N PHE A 62 26.69 -5.03 7.11
CA PHE A 62 26.78 -3.63 6.70
C PHE A 62 25.77 -3.35 5.58
N THR A 63 24.98 -2.29 5.76
CA THR A 63 24.08 -1.76 4.74
C THR A 63 24.21 -0.26 4.69
N SER A 64 24.28 0.29 3.49
CA SER A 64 24.01 1.71 3.23
C SER A 64 22.52 1.96 2.97
N MET A 65 21.74 0.91 2.76
CA MET A 65 20.37 1.05 2.28
C MET A 65 19.34 0.90 3.40
N ILE A 66 18.46 1.88 3.51
CA ILE A 66 17.33 1.94 4.44
C ILE A 66 16.03 1.91 3.64
N TYR A 67 15.28 0.83 3.81
CA TYR A 67 14.02 0.60 3.09
C TYR A 67 12.87 1.30 3.80
N LEU A 68 12.02 1.99 3.04
CA LEU A 68 10.86 2.72 3.56
C LEU A 68 9.59 2.21 2.91
N LYS A 69 8.51 2.05 3.67
CA LYS A 69 7.27 1.44 3.18
C LYS A 69 6.46 2.33 2.25
N ALA A 70 6.44 3.65 2.51
CA ALA A 70 5.64 4.59 1.75
C ALA A 70 6.45 5.16 0.58
N LEU A 71 6.26 4.57 -0.60
CA LEU A 71 6.90 4.99 -1.85
C LEU A 71 5.89 5.69 -2.77
N PRO A 72 6.31 6.69 -3.57
CA PRO A 72 7.63 7.33 -3.57
C PRO A 72 7.88 8.15 -2.29
N VAL A 73 9.16 8.31 -1.92
CA VAL A 73 9.57 9.19 -0.83
C VAL A 73 9.72 10.59 -1.41
N HIS A 74 8.92 11.54 -0.92
CA HIS A 74 8.93 12.93 -1.40
C HIS A 74 9.95 13.78 -0.64
N SER A 75 9.99 13.63 0.68
CA SER A 75 10.93 14.35 1.54
C SER A 75 11.26 13.54 2.78
N VAL A 76 12.47 13.77 3.31
CA VAL A 76 12.92 13.19 4.58
C VAL A 76 13.13 14.36 5.54
N SER A 77 12.44 14.33 6.68
CA SER A 77 12.52 15.36 7.72
C SER A 77 13.74 15.15 8.62
N SER A 78 14.01 13.91 9.00
CA SER A 78 15.17 13.57 9.83
C SER A 78 15.53 12.09 9.75
N ILE A 79 16.81 11.79 9.90
CA ILE A 79 17.33 10.43 10.09
C ILE A 79 18.21 10.44 11.33
N ILE A 80 17.86 9.62 12.31
CA ILE A 80 18.60 9.44 13.55
C ILE A 80 19.11 8.01 13.59
N ILE A 81 20.42 7.85 13.73
CA ILE A 81 21.08 6.56 13.84
C ILE A 81 21.58 6.41 15.27
N ASP A 82 20.98 5.49 16.01
CA ASP A 82 21.46 5.05 17.31
C ASP A 82 22.41 3.86 17.10
N SER A 83 23.69 4.11 17.35
CA SER A 83 24.73 3.08 17.35
C SER A 83 25.34 3.00 18.75
N TRP A 84 25.06 1.91 19.47
CA TRP A 84 25.61 1.66 20.81
C TRP A 84 25.27 2.74 21.85
N GLY A 85 24.12 3.42 21.72
CA GLY A 85 23.67 4.45 22.65
C GLY A 85 24.15 5.86 22.32
N GLU A 86 24.86 6.04 21.20
CA GLU A 86 25.15 7.35 20.63
C GLU A 86 24.17 7.63 19.48
N GLU A 87 23.38 8.69 19.63
CA GLU A 87 22.46 9.17 18.59
C GLU A 87 23.17 10.15 17.66
N ILE A 88 23.27 9.77 16.38
CA ILE A 88 23.82 10.60 15.31
C ILE A 88 22.66 11.04 14.44
N THR A 89 22.42 12.35 14.36
CA THR A 89 21.47 12.93 13.40
C THR A 89 22.19 13.20 12.09
N LEU A 90 21.70 12.61 11.00
CA LEU A 90 22.26 12.84 9.67
C LEU A 90 21.75 14.14 9.06
N SER A 91 22.61 14.79 8.29
CA SER A 91 22.29 15.96 7.49
C SER A 91 21.93 15.56 6.06
N ASP A 92 21.34 16.48 5.28
CA ASP A 92 20.95 16.23 3.89
C ASP A 92 22.13 15.83 2.98
N SER A 93 23.36 16.13 3.37
CA SER A 93 24.55 15.69 2.62
C SER A 93 24.94 14.25 2.90
N ASP A 94 24.39 13.59 3.92
CA ASP A 94 24.81 12.26 4.37
C ASP A 94 23.96 11.13 3.75
N PHE A 95 22.90 11.47 3.01
CA PHE A 95 22.00 10.50 2.40
C PHE A 95 21.46 10.97 1.04
N GLN A 96 20.95 10.01 0.27
CA GLN A 96 20.29 10.21 -1.00
C GLN A 96 18.95 9.47 -1.01
N ILE A 97 17.90 10.14 -1.48
CA ILE A 97 16.60 9.50 -1.70
C ILE A 97 16.69 8.67 -2.99
N VAL A 98 16.32 7.39 -2.88
CA VAL A 98 16.31 6.45 -4.01
C VAL A 98 14.91 5.87 -4.18
N LYS A 99 14.68 5.16 -5.29
CA LYS A 99 13.34 4.68 -5.67
C LYS A 99 12.66 3.77 -4.63
N TYR A 100 13.43 3.13 -3.75
CA TYR A 100 12.96 2.14 -2.80
C TYR A 100 13.33 2.48 -1.34
N GLY A 101 13.65 3.75 -1.05
CA GLY A 101 13.93 4.23 0.29
C GLY A 101 15.01 5.30 0.32
N VAL A 102 15.94 5.19 1.27
CA VAL A 102 17.06 6.10 1.46
C VAL A 102 18.38 5.33 1.41
N GLU A 103 19.34 5.84 0.64
CA GLU A 103 20.72 5.35 0.61
C GLU A 103 21.60 6.29 1.42
N LEU A 104 22.30 5.76 2.42
CA LEU A 104 23.26 6.47 3.25
C LEU A 104 24.62 6.50 2.57
N LEU A 105 25.35 7.61 2.67
CA LEU A 105 26.74 7.67 2.18
C LEU A 105 27.68 6.78 2.98
N SER A 106 27.37 6.54 4.25
CA SER A 106 28.14 5.69 5.15
C SER A 106 27.37 4.42 5.47
N SER A 107 28.02 3.28 5.30
CA SER A 107 27.44 1.98 5.68
C SER A 107 27.33 1.87 7.20
N ILE A 108 26.20 1.34 7.67
CA ILE A 108 25.93 1.10 9.08
C ILE A 108 25.67 -0.38 9.35
N ASN A 109 25.89 -0.80 10.59
CA ASN A 109 25.58 -2.14 11.06
C ASN A 109 25.24 -2.13 12.56
N ARG A 110 24.36 -3.04 12.98
CA ARG A 110 23.93 -3.18 14.39
C ARG A 110 23.42 -1.87 14.99
N SER A 111 22.74 -1.07 14.19
CA SER A 111 22.21 0.24 14.57
C SER A 111 20.69 0.24 14.49
N LYS A 112 20.08 1.10 15.29
CA LYS A 112 18.66 1.43 15.20
C LYS A 112 18.54 2.73 14.42
N VAL A 113 17.85 2.70 13.29
CA VAL A 113 17.63 3.87 12.43
C VAL A 113 16.20 4.32 12.60
N LYS A 114 16.02 5.56 13.03
CA LYS A 114 14.72 6.22 13.08
C LYS A 114 14.66 7.23 11.94
N VAL A 115 13.72 7.03 11.02
CA VAL A 115 13.51 7.90 9.85
C VAL A 115 12.16 8.57 9.98
N THR A 116 12.15 9.90 9.94
CA THR A 116 10.93 10.70 9.79
C THR A 116 10.86 11.21 8.36
N TYR A 117 9.83 10.82 7.61
CA TYR A 117 9.73 11.12 6.18
C TYR A 117 8.28 11.29 5.73
N THR A 118 8.10 12.00 4.62
CA THR A 118 6.83 12.08 3.90
C THR A 118 6.93 11.27 2.61
N GLY A 119 6.10 10.23 2.51
CA GLY A 119 6.07 9.34 1.36
C GLY A 119 4.65 8.84 1.06
N GLY A 120 4.49 8.23 -0.10
CA GLY A 120 3.20 7.76 -0.65
C GLY A 120 2.88 8.43 -1.97
N LEU A 121 1.86 7.92 -2.65
CA LEU A 121 1.40 8.47 -3.92
C LEU A 121 0.59 9.75 -3.69
N ILE A 122 0.75 10.69 -4.61
CA ILE A 122 -0.24 11.73 -4.86
C ILE A 122 -1.21 11.21 -5.93
N ASP A 123 -2.43 11.74 -5.99
CA ASP A 123 -3.45 11.27 -6.94
C ASP A 123 -2.98 11.29 -8.40
N GLU A 124 -2.11 12.25 -8.75
CA GLU A 124 -1.50 12.38 -10.08
C GLU A 124 -0.47 11.28 -10.40
N ASP A 125 0.17 10.70 -9.38
CA ASP A 125 1.19 9.66 -9.51
C ASP A 125 0.59 8.25 -9.51
N VAL A 126 -0.71 8.11 -9.25
CA VAL A 126 -1.35 6.79 -9.20
C VAL A 126 -1.40 6.20 -10.60
N SER A 127 -0.75 5.05 -10.77
CA SER A 127 -0.70 4.39 -12.07
C SER A 127 -2.10 3.95 -12.50
N ALA A 128 -2.41 4.10 -13.80
CA ALA A 128 -3.69 3.63 -14.34
C ALA A 128 -3.95 2.13 -14.09
N ARG A 129 -2.88 1.35 -13.82
CA ARG A 129 -2.98 -0.05 -13.41
C ARG A 129 -3.50 -0.21 -11.99
N LEU A 130 -3.01 0.59 -11.03
CA LEU A 130 -3.51 0.61 -9.65
C LEU A 130 -4.99 0.98 -9.62
N ASN A 131 -5.39 2.05 -10.31
CA ASN A 131 -6.80 2.46 -10.38
C ASN A 131 -7.69 1.37 -10.99
N ARG A 132 -7.25 0.81 -12.13
CA ARG A 132 -8.00 -0.27 -12.80
C ARG A 132 -8.09 -1.52 -11.95
N ALA A 133 -7.01 -1.89 -11.26
CA ALA A 133 -6.96 -3.04 -10.36
C ALA A 133 -7.94 -2.87 -9.20
N ALA A 134 -7.90 -1.71 -8.53
CA ALA A 134 -8.80 -1.38 -7.45
C ALA A 134 -10.26 -1.37 -7.92
N LEU A 135 -10.55 -0.74 -9.07
CA LEU A 135 -11.90 -0.68 -9.64
C LEU A 135 -12.47 -2.08 -9.90
N LEU A 136 -11.71 -2.94 -10.59
CA LEU A 136 -12.15 -4.30 -10.92
C LEU A 136 -12.39 -5.15 -9.68
N GLN A 137 -11.50 -5.06 -8.68
CA GLN A 137 -11.67 -5.79 -7.43
C GLN A 137 -12.88 -5.26 -6.65
N THR A 138 -13.05 -3.95 -6.52
CA THR A 138 -14.20 -3.36 -5.81
C THR A 138 -15.53 -3.74 -6.47
N ILE A 139 -15.61 -3.75 -7.80
CA ILE A 139 -16.81 -4.20 -8.53
C ILE A 139 -17.10 -5.67 -8.22
N TYR A 140 -16.08 -6.53 -8.33
CA TYR A 140 -16.22 -7.95 -8.07
C TYR A 140 -16.76 -8.21 -6.66
N GLU A 141 -16.09 -7.64 -5.65
CA GLU A 141 -16.47 -7.80 -4.24
C GLU A 141 -17.88 -7.26 -3.96
N PHE A 142 -18.27 -6.15 -4.58
CA PHE A 142 -19.61 -5.60 -4.41
C PHE A 142 -20.70 -6.45 -5.07
N GLN A 143 -20.41 -7.07 -6.21
CA GLN A 143 -21.33 -8.01 -6.85
C GLN A 143 -21.43 -9.33 -6.09
N THR A 144 -20.36 -9.76 -5.40
CA THR A 144 -20.31 -10.99 -4.60
C THR A 144 -20.59 -10.76 -3.12
N LYS A 145 -21.02 -9.55 -2.72
CA LYS A 145 -21.16 -9.17 -1.31
C LYS A 145 -22.09 -10.06 -0.49
N GLU A 146 -23.07 -10.69 -1.14
CA GLU A 146 -24.02 -11.63 -0.51
C GLU A 146 -23.34 -12.95 -0.08
N HIS A 147 -22.10 -13.19 -0.52
CA HIS A 147 -21.32 -14.39 -0.22
C HIS A 147 -20.10 -14.10 0.68
N ILE A 148 -19.93 -12.87 1.19
CA ILE A 148 -18.84 -12.52 2.10
C ILE A 148 -18.97 -13.34 3.39
N GLY A 149 -17.93 -14.09 3.75
CA GLY A 149 -17.91 -14.98 4.92
C GLY A 149 -18.50 -16.37 4.70
N ALA A 150 -19.00 -16.67 3.50
CA ALA A 150 -19.35 -18.04 3.12
C ALA A 150 -18.08 -18.79 2.68
N THR A 151 -17.62 -19.74 3.48
CA THR A 151 -16.44 -20.57 3.15
C THR A 151 -16.73 -21.63 2.08
N SER A 152 -18.01 -21.87 1.81
CA SER A 152 -18.48 -22.74 0.72
C SER A 152 -19.88 -22.33 0.27
N VAL A 153 -20.06 -22.15 -1.04
CA VAL A 153 -21.38 -22.03 -1.66
C VAL A 153 -21.66 -23.33 -2.40
N TYR A 154 -22.69 -24.04 -1.97
CA TYR A 154 -23.17 -25.26 -2.64
C TYR A 154 -24.25 -24.88 -3.63
N THR A 155 -24.01 -25.16 -4.91
CA THR A 155 -25.01 -25.08 -5.97
C THR A 155 -25.24 -26.47 -6.55
N ASP A 156 -26.32 -26.66 -7.32
CA ASP A 156 -26.59 -27.92 -8.03
C ASP A 156 -25.45 -28.36 -8.98
N GLY A 157 -24.55 -27.44 -9.34
CA GLY A 157 -23.36 -27.70 -10.16
C GLY A 157 -22.06 -27.98 -9.40
N GLY A 158 -22.06 -27.96 -8.06
CA GLY A 158 -20.89 -28.21 -7.22
C GLY A 158 -20.67 -27.18 -6.11
N SER A 159 -19.61 -27.37 -5.33
CA SER A 159 -19.20 -26.43 -4.27
C SER A 159 -18.06 -25.53 -4.73
N VAL A 160 -18.21 -24.23 -4.49
CA VAL A 160 -17.13 -23.25 -4.66
C VAL A 160 -16.72 -22.78 -3.27
N SER A 161 -15.46 -22.96 -2.92
CA SER A 161 -14.89 -22.41 -1.69
C SER A 161 -14.36 -21.01 -1.99
N THR A 162 -14.97 -20.01 -1.37
CA THR A 162 -14.54 -18.61 -1.42
C THR A 162 -13.71 -18.32 -0.17
N PRO A 163 -12.39 -18.09 -0.29
CA PRO A 163 -11.57 -17.69 0.85
C PRO A 163 -11.91 -16.27 1.31
N GLU A 164 -11.41 -15.90 2.49
CA GLU A 164 -11.44 -14.52 3.00
C GLU A 164 -10.88 -13.53 1.96
N LEU A 165 -11.36 -12.28 2.03
CA LEU A 165 -11.07 -11.16 1.13
C LEU A 165 -9.63 -11.21 0.60
N GLY A 166 -9.48 -11.72 -0.63
CA GLY A 166 -8.21 -11.97 -1.27
C GLY A 166 -8.22 -11.40 -2.68
N LEU A 167 -7.13 -10.74 -3.08
CA LEU A 167 -7.05 -10.18 -4.42
C LEU A 167 -7.16 -11.29 -5.48
N LEU A 168 -7.97 -11.04 -6.51
CA LEU A 168 -8.10 -11.93 -7.67
C LEU A 168 -6.73 -12.14 -8.34
N LYS A 169 -6.51 -13.31 -8.94
CA LYS A 169 -5.23 -13.66 -9.58
C LYS A 169 -4.86 -12.70 -10.71
N GLU A 170 -5.86 -12.24 -11.45
CA GLU A 170 -5.73 -11.27 -12.53
C GLU A 170 -5.25 -9.92 -12.00
N ILE A 171 -5.77 -9.52 -10.84
CA ILE A 171 -5.40 -8.28 -10.14
C ILE A 171 -3.98 -8.37 -9.61
N GLN A 172 -3.61 -9.48 -8.99
CA GLN A 172 -2.23 -9.74 -8.55
C GLN A 172 -1.23 -9.66 -9.72
N ARG A 173 -1.60 -10.21 -10.88
CA ARG A 173 -0.79 -10.12 -12.11
C ARG A 173 -0.68 -8.70 -12.65
N MET A 174 -1.74 -7.89 -12.56
CA MET A 174 -1.69 -6.47 -12.94
C MET A 174 -0.77 -5.66 -12.03
N LEU A 175 -0.76 -5.99 -10.74
CA LEU A 175 -0.02 -5.27 -9.70
C LEU A 175 1.44 -5.71 -9.55
N THR A 176 1.89 -6.75 -10.27
CA THR A 176 3.24 -7.31 -10.10
C THR A 176 4.35 -6.28 -10.31
N SER A 177 4.16 -5.29 -11.20
CA SER A 177 5.12 -4.21 -11.43
C SER A 177 5.16 -3.15 -10.32
N GLU A 178 4.15 -3.12 -9.47
CA GLU A 178 3.97 -2.13 -8.40
C GLU A 178 4.46 -2.65 -7.03
N ILE A 179 4.87 -3.92 -6.97
CA ILE A 179 5.38 -4.54 -5.74
C ILE A 179 6.63 -3.79 -5.25
N HIS A 180 6.73 -3.56 -3.95
CA HIS A 180 7.94 -3.02 -3.31
C HIS A 180 9.14 -3.89 -3.71
N PRO A 181 10.22 -3.32 -4.29
CA PRO A 181 11.34 -4.13 -4.79
C PRO A 181 11.98 -5.01 -3.71
N LEU A 182 11.82 -4.61 -2.45
CA LEU A 182 12.32 -5.32 -1.28
C LEU A 182 11.18 -5.77 -0.37
N LYS A 183 10.07 -6.18 -0.98
CA LYS A 183 8.94 -6.80 -0.27
C LYS A 183 9.47 -8.01 0.52
N TRP A 184 9.06 -8.08 1.78
CA TRP A 184 9.47 -9.05 2.79
C TRP A 184 8.27 -9.90 3.20
#